data_AF-B2B445-F1
#
_entry.id   AF-B2B445-F1
#
_cell.length_a   1.000
_cell.length_b   1.000
_cell.length_c   1.000
_cell.angle_alpha   90.00
_cell.angle_beta   90.00
_cell.angle_gamma   90.00
#
_symmetry.space_group_name_H-M   'P 1'
#
loop_
_entity.id
_entity.type
_entity.pdbx_description
1 polymer ?
#
loop_
_entity_poly.entity_id
_entity_poly.type
_entity_poly.pdbx_seq_one_letter_code
_entity_poly.pdbx_strand_id
1 'polypeptide(L)'
;MFNLKSIITLLALGVFSASAAPAPGASPMAEAEQPALVDRQISVRVFACEHIRSQGACTTFNAPLGQCYNVPAAWNDRISTIINQDRQFRCVWFDGRSYANQVDDHLGDGDGYFNDRISSIRCG
;
A
#
# COMPACT_ATOMS: atom_id res chain seq x y z
N MET A 1 -0.11 18.92 39.63
CA MET A 1 0.26 17.88 40.62
C MET A 1 0.34 16.56 39.87
N PHE A 2 1.56 16.08 39.59
CA PHE A 2 1.79 14.84 38.85
C PHE A 2 1.78 13.66 39.83
N ASN A 3 0.96 12.65 39.57
CA ASN A 3 0.81 11.47 40.43
C ASN A 3 1.51 10.29 39.76
N LEU A 4 2.77 10.09 40.15
CA LEU A 4 3.64 9.00 39.70
C LEU A 4 3.48 7.83 40.68
N LYS A 5 2.82 6.74 40.27
CA LYS A 5 2.76 5.51 41.08
C LYS A 5 2.91 4.26 40.22
N SER A 6 3.95 3.51 40.59
CA SER A 6 4.14 2.07 40.43
C SER A 6 4.72 1.55 39.11
N ILE A 7 6.05 1.54 39.10
CA ILE A 7 6.92 0.58 38.41
C ILE A 7 6.85 -0.75 39.18
N ILE A 8 6.48 -1.87 38.52
CA ILE A 8 6.90 -3.22 38.94
C ILE A 8 7.22 -4.06 37.70
N THR A 9 8.48 -4.46 37.67
CA THR A 9 9.22 -5.27 36.69
C THR A 9 8.87 -6.76 36.80
N LEU A 10 8.80 -7.49 35.68
CA LEU A 10 8.99 -8.94 35.70
C LEU A 10 9.90 -9.37 34.54
N LEU A 11 11.12 -9.76 34.92
CA LEU A 11 12.08 -10.46 34.08
C LEU A 11 11.54 -11.86 33.73
N ALA A 12 11.57 -12.22 32.44
CA ALA A 12 11.63 -13.61 32.02
C ALA A 12 12.91 -13.78 31.19
N LEU A 13 13.96 -14.26 31.86
CA LEU A 13 15.21 -14.72 31.25
C LEU A 13 14.93 -16.05 30.52
N GLY A 14 14.80 -16.00 29.20
CA GLY A 14 14.83 -17.18 28.34
C GLY A 14 16.24 -17.42 27.83
N VAL A 15 17.05 -18.18 28.56
CA VAL A 15 18.36 -18.66 28.11
C VAL A 15 18.17 -20.02 27.46
N PHE A 16 18.18 -20.08 26.14
CA PHE A 16 18.47 -21.33 25.42
C PHE A 16 19.89 -21.24 24.86
N SER A 17 20.82 -21.86 25.58
CA SER A 17 22.18 -22.08 25.10
C SER A 17 22.18 -23.31 24.18
N ALA A 18 22.35 -23.09 22.88
CA ALA A 18 22.75 -24.12 21.94
C ALA A 18 24.26 -23.99 21.70
N SER A 19 25.07 -24.84 22.34
CA SER A 19 26.50 -24.96 22.03
C SER A 19 26.67 -25.91 20.84
N ALA A 20 26.65 -25.38 19.62
CA ALA A 20 27.15 -26.10 18.46
C ALA A 20 28.68 -26.07 18.49
N ALA A 21 29.32 -27.24 18.54
CA ALA A 21 30.77 -27.38 18.47
C ALA A 21 31.28 -26.89 17.09
N PRO A 22 32.33 -26.05 17.03
CA PRO A 22 32.95 -25.68 15.77
C PRO A 22 33.83 -26.82 15.26
N ALA A 23 33.54 -27.32 14.05
CA ALA A 23 34.50 -28.10 13.28
C ALA A 23 35.65 -27.17 12.83
N PRO A 24 36.92 -27.57 12.99
CA PRO A 24 38.05 -26.77 12.53
C PRO A 24 38.18 -26.90 11.01
N GLY A 25 37.78 -25.86 10.27
CA GLY A 25 38.09 -25.80 8.85
C GLY A 25 37.15 -24.93 8.03
N ALA A 26 37.28 -23.61 8.16
CA ALA A 26 37.18 -22.61 7.08
C ALA A 26 37.09 -21.22 7.71
N SER A 27 37.95 -20.32 7.23
CA SER A 27 38.09 -18.93 7.66
C SER A 27 36.76 -18.18 7.70
N PRO A 28 36.48 -17.32 8.71
CA PRO A 28 35.36 -16.39 8.62
C PRO A 28 35.78 -15.27 7.67
N MET A 29 35.32 -15.34 6.42
CA MET A 29 35.19 -14.13 5.63
C MET A 29 34.16 -13.27 6.37
N ALA A 30 34.61 -12.12 6.86
CA ALA A 30 33.74 -11.06 7.32
C ALA A 30 32.83 -10.69 6.15
N GLU A 31 31.59 -11.18 6.18
CA GLU A 31 30.55 -10.77 5.26
C GLU A 31 30.24 -9.32 5.64
N ALA A 32 30.75 -8.40 4.82
CA ALA A 32 30.41 -7.00 4.92
C ALA A 32 28.89 -6.90 4.83
N GLU A 33 28.25 -6.51 5.93
CA GLU A 33 26.83 -6.18 5.98
C GLU A 33 26.61 -5.02 5.00
N GLN A 34 26.23 -5.37 3.77
CA GLN A 34 25.87 -4.41 2.74
C GLN A 34 24.66 -3.65 3.28
N PRO A 35 24.68 -2.30 3.29
CA PRO A 35 23.49 -1.55 3.68
C PRO A 35 22.39 -1.97 2.71
N ALA A 36 21.34 -2.60 3.24
CA ALA A 36 20.17 -2.97 2.46
C ALA A 36 19.69 -1.69 1.74
N LEU A 37 19.86 -1.65 0.42
CA LEU A 37 19.26 -0.63 -0.42
C LEU A 37 17.76 -0.77 -0.24
N VAL A 38 17.18 0.05 0.62
CA VAL A 38 15.73 0.23 0.72
C VAL A 38 15.33 0.86 -0.60
N ASP A 39 14.90 0.02 -1.55
CA ASP A 39 14.28 0.47 -2.79
C ASP A 39 13.02 1.23 -2.38
N ARG A 40 13.09 2.57 -2.40
CA ARG A 40 11.95 3.42 -2.07
C ARG A 40 11.00 3.35 -3.25
N GLN A 41 10.11 2.37 -3.24
CA GLN A 41 9.06 2.27 -4.24
C GLN A 41 8.17 3.52 -4.19
N ILE A 42 8.29 4.35 -5.21
CA ILE A 42 7.47 5.56 -5.37
C ILE A 42 6.03 5.10 -5.60
N SER A 43 5.09 5.70 -4.86
CA SER A 43 3.67 5.42 -5.00
C SER A 43 2.88 6.70 -5.27
N VAL A 44 1.83 6.54 -6.06
CA VAL A 44 0.89 7.59 -6.45
C VAL A 44 -0.35 7.49 -5.58
N ARG A 45 -0.74 8.62 -4.99
CA ARG A 45 -1.94 8.70 -4.15
C ARG A 45 -3.17 8.89 -5.02
N VAL A 46 -4.11 7.98 -4.86
CA VAL A 46 -5.40 8.00 -5.51
C VAL A 46 -6.47 8.04 -4.45
N PHE A 47 -7.39 8.98 -4.54
CA PHE A 47 -8.60 8.99 -3.74
C PHE A 47 -9.77 8.38 -4.51
N ALA A 48 -10.57 7.58 -3.82
CA ALA A 48 -11.75 6.92 -4.38
C ALA A 48 -12.90 6.91 -3.36
N CYS A 49 -14.14 7.01 -3.85
CA CYS A 49 -15.34 6.85 -3.03
C CYS A 49 -16.32 5.86 -3.63
N GLU A 50 -17.12 5.28 -2.73
CA GLU A 50 -18.16 4.30 -3.08
C GLU A 50 -19.30 4.91 -3.89
N HIS A 51 -19.62 6.18 -3.63
CA HIS A 51 -20.68 6.87 -4.34
C HIS A 51 -20.14 8.08 -5.09
N ILE A 52 -20.90 8.47 -6.11
CA ILE A 52 -20.64 9.68 -6.90
C ILE A 52 -20.58 10.92 -6.01
N ARG A 53 -19.95 11.97 -6.52
CA ARG A 53 -19.77 13.28 -5.90
C ARG A 53 -19.03 13.20 -4.57
N SER A 54 -18.08 12.26 -4.49
CA SER A 54 -17.28 12.02 -3.29
C SER A 54 -18.11 11.70 -2.05
N GLN A 55 -19.14 10.87 -2.19
CA GLN A 55 -20.03 10.46 -1.09
C GLN A 55 -19.83 9.00 -0.67
N GLY A 56 -20.42 8.63 0.46
CA GLY A 56 -20.31 7.28 1.02
C GLY A 56 -18.97 7.02 1.70
N ALA A 57 -18.55 5.76 1.73
CA ALA A 57 -17.20 5.43 2.17
C ALA A 57 -16.19 5.97 1.16
N CYS A 58 -15.08 6.52 1.65
CA CYS A 58 -13.97 7.00 0.82
C CYS A 58 -12.63 6.47 1.36
N THR A 59 -11.66 6.27 0.47
CA THR A 59 -10.32 5.82 0.83
C THR A 59 -9.26 6.43 -0.09
N THR A 60 -8.00 6.31 0.32
CA THR A 60 -6.85 6.62 -0.51
C THR A 60 -6.01 5.36 -0.72
N PHE A 61 -5.77 5.02 -1.99
CA PHE A 61 -4.84 3.98 -2.40
C PHE A 61 -3.47 4.57 -2.68
N ASN A 62 -2.41 3.83 -2.35
CA ASN A 62 -1.04 4.14 -2.71
C ASN A 62 -0.62 3.17 -3.82
N ALA A 63 -0.87 3.55 -5.08
CA ALA A 63 -0.57 2.70 -6.23
C ALA A 63 0.92 2.81 -6.59
N PRO A 64 1.69 1.70 -6.60
CA PRO A 64 3.09 1.74 -7.02
C PRO A 64 3.25 2.22 -8.46
N LEU A 65 4.26 3.05 -8.71
CA LEU A 65 4.55 3.56 -10.05
C LEU A 65 4.93 2.42 -11.01
N GLY A 66 4.39 2.45 -12.22
CA GLY A 66 4.71 1.51 -13.29
C GLY A 66 4.12 0.11 -13.12
N GLN A 67 3.45 -0.18 -12.00
CA GLN A 67 2.90 -1.49 -11.67
C GLN A 67 1.37 -1.44 -11.61
N CYS A 68 0.72 -2.56 -11.92
CA CYS A 68 -0.72 -2.71 -11.69
C CYS A 68 -0.98 -2.95 -10.20
N TYR A 69 -1.80 -2.09 -9.62
CA TYR A 69 -2.33 -2.20 -8.27
C TYR A 69 -3.74 -2.79 -8.33
N ASN A 70 -3.92 -3.97 -7.74
CA ASN A 70 -5.26 -4.54 -7.57
C ASN A 70 -5.96 -3.80 -6.42
N VAL A 71 -7.17 -3.33 -6.67
CA VAL A 71 -8.01 -2.69 -5.66
C VAL A 71 -8.34 -3.74 -4.58
N PRO A 72 -8.28 -3.40 -3.27
CA PRO A 72 -8.65 -4.33 -2.22
C PRO A 72 -10.05 -4.91 -2.43
N ALA A 73 -10.28 -6.16 -2.06
CA ALA A 73 -11.55 -6.85 -2.31
C ALA A 73 -12.79 -6.11 -1.79
N ALA A 74 -12.66 -5.37 -0.67
CA ALA A 74 -13.74 -4.54 -0.12
C ALA A 74 -14.14 -3.34 -0.99
N TRP A 75 -13.35 -3.01 -2.01
CA TRP A 75 -13.48 -1.87 -2.91
C TRP A 75 -13.59 -2.28 -4.39
N ASN A 76 -13.32 -3.54 -4.71
CA ASN A 76 -13.49 -4.09 -6.04
C ASN A 76 -14.95 -3.94 -6.47
N ASP A 77 -15.19 -3.38 -7.65
CA ASP A 77 -16.54 -3.17 -8.20
C ASP A 77 -17.46 -2.30 -7.31
N ARG A 78 -16.88 -1.30 -6.64
CA ARG A 78 -17.64 -0.36 -5.77
C ARG A 78 -17.28 1.11 -5.96
N ILE A 79 -16.33 1.43 -6.83
CA ILE A 79 -15.81 2.79 -6.95
C ILE A 79 -16.68 3.57 -7.95
N SER A 80 -17.21 4.71 -7.48
CA SER A 80 -18.04 5.62 -8.28
C SER A 80 -17.47 7.05 -8.37
N THR A 81 -16.36 7.34 -7.67
CA THR A 81 -15.59 8.59 -7.78
C THR A 81 -14.10 8.26 -7.73
N ILE A 82 -13.32 8.93 -8.58
CA ILE A 82 -11.87 8.81 -8.65
C ILE A 82 -11.19 10.17 -8.69
N ILE A 83 -10.10 10.32 -7.96
CA ILE A 83 -9.24 11.50 -7.99
C ILE A 83 -7.78 11.06 -7.87
N ASN A 84 -7.02 11.25 -8.93
CA ASN A 84 -5.57 11.21 -8.85
C ASN A 84 -5.10 12.47 -8.09
N GLN A 85 -4.59 12.26 -6.87
CA GLN A 85 -4.13 13.34 -6.01
C GLN A 85 -2.71 13.79 -6.35
N ASP A 86 -1.96 12.98 -7.09
CA ASP A 86 -0.63 13.31 -7.57
C ASP A 86 -0.65 13.69 -9.06
N ARG A 87 -0.65 15.00 -9.32
CA ARG A 87 -0.74 15.54 -10.67
C ARG A 87 0.54 15.38 -11.49
N GLN A 88 1.65 14.90 -10.89
CA GLN A 88 2.89 14.65 -11.61
C GLN A 88 2.83 13.36 -12.43
N PHE A 89 1.94 12.44 -12.07
CA PHE A 89 1.77 11.14 -12.71
C PHE A 89 0.37 11.01 -13.31
N ARG A 90 0.19 10.06 -14.23
CA ARG A 90 -1.12 9.73 -14.80
C ARG A 90 -1.53 8.33 -14.40
N CYS A 91 -2.77 8.19 -13.93
CA CYS A 91 -3.35 6.88 -13.62
C CYS A 91 -4.32 6.42 -14.71
N VAL A 92 -4.37 5.11 -14.93
CA VAL A 92 -5.35 4.42 -15.76
C VAL A 92 -6.07 3.40 -14.88
N TRP A 93 -7.39 3.34 -14.98
CA TRP A 93 -8.30 2.47 -14.22
C TRP A 93 -8.75 1.32 -15.08
N PHE A 94 -8.96 0.13 -14.50
CA PHE A 94 -9.29 -1.06 -15.26
C PHE A 94 -10.40 -1.92 -14.65
N ASP A 95 -11.20 -2.51 -15.55
CA ASP A 95 -12.13 -3.66 -15.34
C ASP A 95 -12.01 -4.66 -16.52
N GLY A 96 -10.80 -4.82 -17.06
CA GLY A 96 -10.58 -5.42 -18.38
C GLY A 96 -10.72 -4.44 -19.55
N ARG A 97 -11.44 -3.31 -19.38
CA ARG A 97 -11.30 -2.09 -20.19
C ARG A 97 -10.40 -1.08 -19.49
N SER A 98 -9.99 -0.02 -20.17
CA SER A 98 -9.19 1.08 -19.58
C SER A 98 -9.95 2.41 -19.55
N TYR A 99 -9.82 3.16 -18.45
CA TYR A 99 -10.28 4.53 -18.29
C TYR A 99 -9.13 5.44 -17.90
N ALA A 100 -8.94 6.57 -18.57
CA ALA A 100 -7.74 7.41 -18.40
C ALA A 100 -8.02 8.80 -17.78
N ASN A 101 -9.26 9.06 -17.36
CA ASN A 101 -9.58 10.31 -16.67
C ASN A 101 -8.90 10.34 -15.30
N GLN A 102 -8.35 11.50 -14.95
CA GLN A 102 -7.57 11.67 -13.72
C GLN A 102 -8.47 12.07 -12.55
N VAL A 103 -9.56 12.76 -12.84
CA VAL A 103 -10.54 13.23 -11.86
C VAL A 103 -11.90 13.02 -12.49
N ASP A 104 -12.75 12.28 -11.80
CA ASP A 104 -14.12 12.03 -12.19
C ASP A 104 -14.94 11.76 -10.93
N ASP A 105 -15.82 12.68 -10.59
CA ASP A 105 -16.71 12.56 -9.46
C ASP A 105 -18.05 11.90 -9.82
N HIS A 106 -18.26 11.47 -11.06
CA HIS A 106 -19.51 10.86 -11.49
C HIS A 106 -19.27 9.78 -12.57
N LEU A 107 -18.61 8.68 -12.20
CA LEU A 107 -18.33 7.57 -13.13
C LEU A 107 -19.56 6.95 -13.79
N GLY A 108 -20.75 7.19 -13.24
CA GLY A 108 -22.05 6.79 -13.79
C GLY A 108 -22.61 7.72 -14.87
N ASP A 109 -21.93 8.81 -15.22
CA ASP A 109 -22.32 9.67 -16.32
C ASP A 109 -21.86 9.11 -17.69
N GLY A 110 -22.41 9.67 -18.78
CA GLY A 110 -22.11 9.18 -20.13
C GLY A 110 -22.56 7.74 -20.36
N ASP A 111 -21.63 6.83 -20.64
CA ASP A 111 -21.92 5.40 -20.81
C ASP A 111 -21.97 4.62 -19.49
N GLY A 112 -21.58 5.26 -18.39
CA GLY A 112 -21.60 4.73 -17.03
C GLY A 112 -20.78 3.46 -16.83
N TYR A 113 -19.91 3.09 -17.78
CA TYR A 113 -19.30 1.76 -17.77
C TYR A 113 -18.44 1.56 -16.54
N PHE A 114 -17.66 2.56 -16.09
CA PHE A 114 -16.73 2.37 -14.97
C PHE A 114 -17.36 2.51 -13.58
N ASN A 115 -18.64 2.87 -13.47
CA ASN A 115 -19.34 3.01 -12.20
C ASN A 115 -19.47 1.64 -11.51
N ASP A 116 -18.87 1.50 -10.33
CA ASP A 116 -18.89 0.26 -9.55
C ASP A 116 -18.26 -0.93 -10.30
N ARG A 117 -17.19 -0.68 -11.07
CA ARG A 117 -16.48 -1.74 -11.82
C ARG A 117 -14.96 -1.76 -11.70
N ILE A 118 -14.36 -0.70 -11.14
CA ILE A 118 -12.90 -0.62 -11.10
C ILE A 118 -12.34 -1.73 -10.21
N SER A 119 -11.42 -2.53 -10.78
CA SER A 119 -10.74 -3.64 -10.11
C SER A 119 -9.22 -3.45 -10.02
N SER A 120 -8.63 -2.61 -10.88
CA SER A 120 -7.20 -2.29 -10.78
C SER A 120 -6.84 -0.89 -11.31
N ILE A 121 -5.65 -0.44 -10.92
CA ILE A 121 -5.10 0.90 -11.18
C ILE A 121 -3.66 0.74 -11.65
N ARG A 122 -3.22 1.51 -12.65
CA ARG A 122 -1.79 1.65 -12.98
C ARG A 122 -1.45 3.12 -13.16
N CYS A 123 -0.44 3.60 -12.43
CA CYS A 123 0.02 4.98 -12.54
C CYS A 123 1.46 5.05 -13.08
N GLY A 124 1.76 6.06 -13.90
CA GLY A 124 3.08 6.27 -14.51
C GLY A 124 3.19 7.58 -15.26
#